data_AF-A0A644TQ31-F1
#
_entry.id   AF-A0A644TQ31-F1
#
_cell.length_a   1.000
_cell.length_b   1.000
_cell.length_c   1.000
_cell.angle_alpha   90.00
_cell.angle_beta   90.00
_cell.angle_gamma   90.00
#
_symmetry.space_group_name_H-M   'P 1'
#
loop_
_entity.id
_entity.type
_entity.pdbx_description
1 polymer ?
#
loop_
_entity_poly.entity_id
_entity_poly.type
_entity_poly.pdbx_seq_one_letter_code
_entity_poly.pdbx_strand_id
1 'polypeptide(L)'
;MRKALAILLLLPSLWLITNGLINRHAHRMPSGLIVEHAHPFKSTGNTPLQKHSHSEEEYFYFDQISTLQTMIIVAIIILMATVFIKPLNIESDSEDILPIIYPVYRLRPPPTF
;
A
#
# COMPACT_ATOMS: atom_id res chain seq x y z
N MET A 1 2.65 -5.64 23.58
CA MET A 1 3.42 -6.36 22.54
C MET A 1 3.06 -5.93 21.11
N ARG A 2 1.79 -6.01 20.66
CA ARG A 2 1.40 -5.64 19.28
C ARG A 2 1.81 -4.21 18.84
N LYS A 3 1.62 -3.21 19.71
CA LYS A 3 2.04 -1.83 19.45
C LYS A 3 3.57 -1.67 19.31
N ALA A 4 4.35 -2.41 20.11
CA ALA A 4 5.81 -2.40 20.02
C ALA A 4 6.30 -3.02 18.71
N LEU A 5 5.65 -4.10 18.25
CA LEU A 5 5.92 -4.71 16.94
C LEU A 5 5.58 -3.74 15.79
N ALA A 6 4.46 -3.03 15.88
CA ALA A 6 4.09 -2.02 14.88
C ALA A 6 5.10 -0.86 14.83
N ILE A 7 5.58 -0.40 15.99
CA ILE A 7 6.63 0.64 16.07
C ILE A 7 7.96 0.13 15.50
N LEU A 8 8.32 -1.14 15.77
CA LEU A 8 9.52 -1.77 15.22
C LEU A 8 9.47 -1.83 13.68
N LEU A 9 8.30 -2.12 13.10
CA LEU A 9 8.11 -2.19 11.64
C LEU A 9 8.02 -0.82 10.95
N LEU A 10 7.71 0.25 11.70
CA LEU A 10 7.64 1.60 11.16
C LEU A 10 8.99 2.10 10.65
N LEU A 11 10.07 1.88 11.41
CA LEU A 11 11.41 2.35 11.07
C LEU A 11 11.93 1.81 9.73
N PRO A 12 11.97 0.49 9.47
CA PRO A 12 12.42 -0.03 8.17
C PRO A 12 11.48 0.38 7.04
N SER A 13 10.18 0.49 7.29
CA SER A 13 9.22 0.95 6.28
C SER A 13 9.50 2.40 5.86
N LEU A 14 9.71 3.28 6.84
CA LEU A 14 10.02 4.69 6.58
C LEU A 14 11.33 4.83 5.81
N TRP A 15 12.35 4.03 6.16
CA TRP A 15 13.61 4.00 5.41
C TRP A 15 13.41 3.53 3.96
N LEU A 16 12.69 2.43 3.73
CA LEU A 16 12.41 1.93 2.39
C LEU A 16 11.62 2.95 1.55
N ILE A 17 10.59 3.58 2.13
CA ILE A 17 9.82 4.64 1.46
C ILE A 17 10.73 5.81 1.10
N THR A 18 11.56 6.26 2.05
CA THR A 18 12.50 7.38 1.83
C THR A 18 13.48 7.06 0.71
N ASN A 19 14.02 5.84 0.68
CA ASN A 19 14.91 5.39 -0.39
C ASN A 19 14.20 5.39 -1.75
N GLY A 20 12.98 4.86 -1.82
CA GLY A 20 12.16 4.80 -3.03
C GLY A 20 11.64 6.16 -3.53
N LEU A 21 11.68 7.20 -2.69
CA LEU A 21 11.30 8.56 -3.07
C LEU A 21 12.50 9.43 -3.43
N ILE A 22 13.57 9.38 -2.63
CA ILE A 22 14.71 10.29 -2.76
C ILE A 22 15.75 9.74 -3.73
N ASN A 23 16.04 8.44 -3.69
CA ASN A 23 17.11 7.83 -4.49
C ASN A 23 16.57 7.12 -5.74
N ARG A 24 15.28 7.26 -6.05
CA ARG A 24 14.67 6.68 -7.25
C ARG A 24 15.13 7.43 -8.49
N HIS A 25 15.48 6.67 -9.51
CA HIS A 25 15.80 7.18 -10.82
C HIS A 25 15.37 6.19 -11.91
N ALA A 26 15.38 6.64 -13.15
CA ALA A 26 14.88 5.89 -14.30
C ALA A 26 15.97 5.73 -15.37
N HIS A 27 15.94 4.59 -16.05
CA HIS A 27 16.80 4.26 -17.18
C HIS A 27 15.94 3.90 -18.39
N ARG A 28 16.35 4.38 -19.56
CA ARG A 28 15.71 4.04 -20.83
C ARG A 28 16.59 3.04 -21.58
N MET A 29 16.08 1.85 -21.78
CA MET A 29 16.74 0.77 -22.51
C MET A 29 16.76 1.07 -24.03
N PRO A 30 17.67 0.44 -24.81
CA PRO A 30 17.66 0.54 -26.28
C PRO A 30 16.34 0.10 -26.92
N SER A 31 15.62 -0.84 -26.29
CA SER A 31 14.29 -1.29 -26.68
C SER A 31 13.19 -0.25 -26.47
N GLY A 32 13.47 0.85 -25.76
CA GLY A 32 12.49 1.85 -25.35
C GLY A 32 11.80 1.56 -24.02
N LEU A 33 12.05 0.40 -23.39
CA LEU A 33 11.58 0.08 -22.04
C LEU A 33 12.17 1.06 -21.02
N ILE A 34 11.35 1.52 -20.08
CA ILE A 34 11.79 2.36 -18.96
C ILE A 34 11.83 1.49 -17.70
N VAL A 35 12.99 1.45 -17.04
CA VAL A 35 13.19 0.75 -15.77
C VAL A 35 13.42 1.80 -14.70
N GLU A 36 12.63 1.74 -13.63
CA GLU A 36 12.79 2.61 -12.46
C GLU A 36 13.28 1.80 -11.27
N HIS A 37 14.32 2.28 -10.60
CA HIS A 37 14.82 1.65 -9.39
C HIS A 37 15.39 2.66 -8.41
N ALA A 38 15.55 2.23 -7.16
CA ALA A 38 16.15 3.02 -6.10
C ALA A 38 17.19 2.18 -5.34
N HIS A 39 18.34 2.77 -5.05
CA HIS A 39 19.37 2.17 -4.20
C HIS A 39 19.80 3.17 -3.11
N PRO A 40 20.37 2.71 -1.99
CA PRO A 40 20.91 3.60 -0.97
C PRO A 40 21.83 4.67 -1.58
N PHE A 41 21.77 5.87 -1.03
CA PHE A 41 22.49 7.03 -1.54
C PHE A 41 23.98 6.70 -1.73
N LYS A 42 24.47 6.92 -2.95
CA LYS A 42 25.89 6.85 -3.28
C LYS A 42 26.29 8.18 -3.90
N SER A 43 27.17 8.92 -3.22
CA SER A 43 27.70 10.18 -3.75
C SER A 43 28.66 9.86 -4.90
N THR A 44 28.26 10.11 -6.14
CA THR A 44 29.12 9.91 -7.32
C THR A 44 29.13 11.14 -8.24
N GLY A 45 29.55 12.28 -7.69
CA GLY A 45 29.92 13.48 -8.47
C GLY A 45 28.94 14.64 -8.36
N ASN A 46 29.43 15.85 -8.66
CA ASN A 46 28.74 17.12 -8.41
C ASN A 46 27.69 17.49 -9.46
N THR A 47 27.25 16.56 -10.32
CA THR A 47 26.33 16.86 -11.42
C THR A 47 25.00 16.11 -11.25
N PRO A 48 23.84 16.75 -11.51
CA PRO A 48 22.52 16.12 -11.38
C PRO A 48 22.23 15.05 -12.45
N LEU A 49 22.96 15.04 -13.56
CA LEU A 49 22.87 14.02 -14.61
C LEU A 49 24.10 13.11 -14.55
N GLN A 50 24.06 12.09 -13.70
CA GLN A 50 25.12 11.10 -13.63
C GLN A 50 24.85 9.97 -14.63
N LYS A 51 25.86 9.59 -15.42
CA LYS A 51 25.81 8.40 -16.27
C LYS A 51 26.14 7.17 -15.42
N HIS A 52 25.14 6.56 -14.81
CA HIS A 52 25.25 5.21 -14.27
C HIS A 52 24.77 4.25 -15.35
N SER A 53 25.61 3.29 -15.72
CA SER A 53 25.23 2.21 -16.64
C SER A 53 25.05 0.96 -15.80
N HIS A 54 23.96 0.24 -16.05
CA HIS A 54 23.76 -1.10 -15.53
C HIS A 54 23.75 -2.10 -16.68
N SER A 55 24.07 -3.36 -16.39
CA SER A 55 23.84 -4.45 -17.35
C SER A 55 22.34 -4.74 -17.47
N GLU A 56 21.95 -5.44 -18.55
CA GLU A 56 20.55 -5.87 -18.71
C GLU A 56 20.11 -6.81 -17.58
N GLU A 57 21.00 -7.66 -17.07
CA GLU A 57 20.68 -8.53 -15.95
C GLU A 57 20.46 -7.73 -14.66
N GLU A 58 21.28 -6.70 -14.41
CA GLU A 58 21.13 -5.82 -13.26
C GLU A 58 19.77 -5.10 -13.28
N TYR A 59 19.34 -4.60 -14.45
CA TYR A 59 18.02 -3.99 -14.59
C TYR A 59 16.88 -4.95 -14.25
N PHE A 60 16.97 -6.21 -14.68
CA PHE A 60 15.99 -7.23 -14.31
C PHE A 60 15.92 -7.42 -12.79
N TYR A 61 17.07 -7.58 -12.12
CA TYR A 61 17.08 -7.74 -10.67
C TYR A 61 16.58 -6.50 -9.93
N PHE A 62 16.90 -5.29 -10.39
CA PHE A 62 16.41 -4.06 -9.75
C PHE A 62 14.91 -3.88 -9.87
N ASP A 63 14.32 -4.26 -11.00
CA ASP A 63 12.87 -4.28 -11.18
C ASP A 63 12.21 -5.25 -10.19
N GLN A 64 12.76 -6.46 -10.06
CA GLN A 64 12.25 -7.45 -9.10
C GLN A 64 12.40 -7.00 -7.64
N ILE A 65 13.54 -6.41 -7.27
CA ILE A 65 13.77 -5.87 -5.93
C ILE A 65 12.81 -4.72 -5.63
N SER A 66 12.60 -3.81 -6.59
CA SER A 66 11.70 -2.66 -6.42
C SER A 66 10.24 -3.12 -6.28
N THR A 67 9.84 -4.14 -7.04
CA THR A 67 8.53 -4.78 -6.91
C THR A 67 8.37 -5.44 -5.54
N LEU A 68 9.37 -6.21 -5.10
CA LEU A 68 9.37 -6.87 -3.79
C LEU A 68 9.30 -5.84 -2.65
N GLN A 69 10.08 -4.76 -2.73
CA GLN A 69 10.05 -3.67 -1.76
C GLN A 69 8.65 -3.05 -1.66
N THR A 70 7.99 -2.81 -2.79
CA THR A 70 6.61 -2.29 -2.82
C THR A 70 5.64 -3.25 -2.14
N MET A 71 5.74 -4.55 -2.42
CA MET A 71 4.90 -5.57 -1.77
C MET A 71 5.12 -5.63 -0.25
N ILE A 72 6.37 -5.52 0.20
CA ILE A 72 6.70 -5.49 1.64
C ILE A 72 6.07 -4.26 2.32
N ILE A 73 6.17 -3.08 1.72
CA ILE A 73 5.57 -1.86 2.28
C ILE A 73 4.05 -2.01 2.38
N VAL A 74 3.39 -2.49 1.33
CA VAL A 74 1.93 -2.73 1.33
C VAL A 74 1.54 -3.74 2.42
N ALA A 75 2.28 -4.84 2.54
CA ALA A 75 2.02 -5.85 3.56
C ALA A 75 2.17 -5.28 4.99
N ILE A 76 3.18 -4.44 5.24
CA ILE A 76 3.37 -3.78 6.53
C ILE A 76 2.23 -2.79 6.81
N ILE A 77 1.79 -2.02 5.82
CA ILE A 77 0.65 -1.09 5.98
C ILE A 77 -0.62 -1.87 6.34
N ILE A 78 -0.92 -2.97 5.65
CA ILE A 78 -2.07 -3.83 5.96
C ILE A 78 -1.94 -4.39 7.38
N LEU A 79 -0.78 -4.93 7.75
CA LEU A 79 -0.53 -5.47 9.08
C LEU A 79 -0.72 -4.40 10.16
N MET A 80 -0.18 -3.20 9.96
CA MET A 80 -0.36 -2.08 10.87
C MET A 80 -1.84 -1.70 10.99
N ALA A 81 -2.56 -1.66 9.87
CA ALA A 81 -4.00 -1.38 9.86
C ALA A 81 -4.75 -2.37 10.75
N THR A 82 -4.43 -3.67 10.74
CA THR A 82 -5.06 -4.66 11.64
C THR A 82 -4.80 -4.42 13.14
N VAL A 83 -3.74 -3.70 13.50
CA VAL A 83 -3.41 -3.39 14.90
C VAL A 83 -4.19 -2.17 15.41
N PHE A 84 -4.45 -1.19 14.53
CA PHE A 84 -5.08 0.09 14.89
C PHE A 84 -6.57 0.15 14.57
N ILE A 85 -7.03 -0.57 13.54
CA ILE A 85 -8.44 -0.74 13.24
C ILE A 85 -9.02 -1.62 14.34
N LYS A 86 -9.87 -1.03 15.21
CA LYS A 86 -10.78 -1.84 16.02
C LYS A 86 -11.56 -2.72 15.04
N PRO A 87 -11.80 -4.01 15.33
CA PRO A 87 -12.71 -4.79 14.50
C PRO A 87 -13.96 -3.94 14.33
N LEU A 88 -14.39 -3.75 13.09
CA LEU A 88 -15.71 -3.21 12.83
C LEU A 88 -16.66 -4.15 13.58
N ASN A 89 -17.11 -3.71 14.76
CA ASN A 89 -18.32 -4.25 15.36
C ASN A 89 -19.39 -3.81 14.37
N ILE A 90 -19.58 -4.62 13.34
CA ILE A 90 -20.84 -4.70 12.65
C ILE A 90 -21.75 -5.25 13.74
N GLU A 91 -22.27 -4.34 14.58
CA GLU A 91 -23.47 -4.61 15.35
C GLU A 91 -24.44 -5.09 14.27
N SER A 92 -24.73 -6.37 14.28
CA SER A 92 -25.81 -6.91 13.45
C SER A 92 -27.08 -6.39 14.09
N ASP A 93 -27.34 -5.10 13.92
CA ASP A 93 -28.62 -4.51 14.24
C ASP A 93 -29.57 -4.92 13.11
N SER A 94 -29.81 -6.23 13.05
CA SER A 94 -30.72 -6.86 12.09
C SER A 94 -32.16 -6.37 12.30
N GLU A 95 -32.44 -5.77 13.45
CA GLU A 95 -33.73 -5.15 13.78
C GLU A 95 -33.96 -3.85 13.01
N ASP A 96 -32.91 -3.10 12.64
CA ASP A 96 -33.02 -1.80 11.96
C ASP A 96 -33.11 -1.92 10.42
N ILE A 97 -32.79 -3.07 9.84
CA ILE A 97 -32.81 -3.29 8.38
C ILE A 97 -34.18 -3.82 7.90
N LEU A 98 -34.92 -4.50 8.79
CA LEU A 98 -36.26 -5.03 8.50
C LEU A 98 -37.29 -3.97 8.04
N PRO A 99 -37.37 -2.75 8.61
CA PRO A 99 -38.34 -1.75 8.15
C PRO A 99 -38.04 -1.16 6.77
N ILE A 100 -36.82 -1.30 6.26
CA ILE A 100 -36.43 -0.81 4.92
C ILE A 100 -36.83 -1.83 3.83
N ILE A 101 -36.66 -3.12 4.11
CA ILE A 101 -36.96 -4.20 3.14
C ILE A 101 -38.43 -4.64 3.21
N TYR A 102 -39.02 -4.59 4.40
CA TYR A 102 -40.44 -4.80 4.62
C TYR A 102 -41.02 -3.54 5.26
N PRO A 103 -41.53 -2.57 4.47
CA PRO A 103 -42.38 -1.54 5.03
C PRO A 103 -43.61 -2.26 5.58
N VAL A 104 -43.59 -2.59 6.88
CA VAL A 104 -44.74 -3.16 7.55
C VAL A 104 -45.79 -2.05 7.49
N TYR A 105 -46.79 -2.24 6.61
CA TYR A 105 -47.95 -1.35 6.46
C TYR A 105 -48.85 -1.43 7.71
N ARG A 106 -48.28 -1.16 8.89
CA ARG A 106 -48.93 -1.18 10.22
C ARG A 106 -50.01 -0.11 10.39
N LEU A 107 -50.25 0.73 9.38
CA LEU A 107 -51.19 1.86 9.45
C LEU A 107 -52.37 1.77 8.47
N ARG A 108 -52.58 0.65 7.76
CA ARG A 108 -53.85 0.46 7.04
C ARG A 108 -54.83 -0.38 7.86
N PRO A 109 -55.99 0.17 8.26
CA PRO A 109 -57.08 -0.65 8.75
C PRO A 109 -57.54 -1.62 7.64
N PRO A 110 -58.04 -2.81 8.00
CA PRO A 110 -58.47 -3.81 7.03
C PRO A 110 -59.61 -3.28 6.15
N PRO A 111 -59.75 -3.76 4.90
CA PRO A 111 -60.81 -3.33 4.00
C PRO A 111 -62.18 -3.61 4.64
N THR A 112 -62.98 -2.56 4.81
CA THR A 112 -64.38 -2.69 5.18
C THR A 112 -65.18 -2.94 3.91
N PHE A 113 -65.84 -4.10 3.83
CA PHE A 113 -66.85 -4.40 2.81
C PHE A 113 -68.20 -3.80 3.22
#